data_AF-A0A484LAV0-F1
#
_entry.id   AF-A0A484LAV0-F1
#
_cell.length_a   1.000
_cell.length_b   1.000
_cell.length_c   1.000
_cell.angle_alpha   90.00
_cell.angle_beta   90.00
_cell.angle_gamma   90.00
#
_symmetry.space_group_name_H-M   'P 1'
#
loop_
_entity.id
_entity.type
_entity.pdbx_description
1 polymer ?
#
loop_
_entity_poly.entity_id
_entity_poly.type
_entity_poly.pdbx_seq_one_letter_code
_entity_poly.pdbx_strand_id
1 'polypeptide(L)'
;MNAKAINILHCSLGPDEFARVCSCKTAKEVWDLLQATHEGDVSTKQTMIALGNSEYESFKKESSETIQDMNKRFNEIVNKLSKLGKTYTTSWLNAKILFSLPKEWHSSIVDLLPKCDKAETAHIWSSLCSHELLLRKIKEEEMRENPKLTNTFKASKDSSSEESSESSDDSSDSSSTEESDDEEDEEKAIRKKYTDFLKWKKYVKRKETYKKPKKERHMPSCEFEESEIGSQEPKIAQLLKIMKKEGDSAKYLEIEEENRLKERNSAKVGDSPYDQSEGEK
;
A
#
# COMPACT_ATOMS: atom_id res chain seq x y z
N MET A 1 4.29 55.76 2.94
CA MET A 1 4.53 54.44 3.57
C MET A 1 5.53 53.61 2.77
N ASN A 2 5.43 53.54 1.44
CA ASN A 2 6.33 52.74 0.58
C ASN A 2 7.84 53.10 0.72
N ALA A 3 8.19 54.39 0.71
CA ALA A 3 9.59 54.82 0.82
C ALA A 3 10.28 54.38 2.13
N LYS A 4 9.55 54.36 3.26
CA LYS A 4 10.08 53.87 4.54
C LYS A 4 10.32 52.36 4.49
N ALA A 5 9.41 51.60 3.88
CA ALA A 5 9.55 50.15 3.72
C ALA A 5 10.73 49.78 2.81
N ILE A 6 10.89 50.46 1.67
CA ILE A 6 12.04 50.26 0.77
C ILE A 6 13.35 50.54 1.50
N ASN A 7 13.43 51.63 2.27
CA ASN A 7 14.65 51.96 3.01
C ASN A 7 15.00 50.89 4.04
N ILE A 8 14.02 50.38 4.79
CA ILE A 8 14.23 49.27 5.75
C ILE A 8 14.73 48.02 5.03
N LEU A 9 14.10 47.65 3.90
CA LEU A 9 14.52 46.50 3.10
C LEU A 9 15.96 46.69 2.61
N HIS A 10 16.29 47.81 1.98
CA HIS A 10 17.64 48.09 1.49
C HIS A 10 18.70 48.04 2.59
N CYS A 11 18.42 48.57 3.79
CA CYS A 11 19.36 48.51 4.91
C CYS A 11 19.58 47.10 5.48
N SER A 12 18.64 46.18 5.26
CA SER A 12 18.73 44.79 5.73
C SER A 12 19.45 43.84 4.76
N LEU A 13 19.70 44.27 3.53
CA LEU A 13 20.28 43.44 2.48
C LEU A 13 21.80 43.60 2.38
N GLY A 14 22.48 42.50 2.05
CA GLY A 14 23.90 42.52 1.67
C GLY A 14 24.11 43.20 0.31
N PRO A 15 25.37 43.54 -0.06
CA PRO A 15 25.68 44.27 -1.28
C PRO A 15 25.14 43.62 -2.56
N ASP A 16 25.23 42.29 -2.66
CA ASP A 16 24.79 41.54 -3.86
C ASP A 16 23.26 41.54 -4.02
N GLU A 17 22.53 41.39 -2.91
CA GLU A 17 21.06 41.45 -2.91
C GLU A 17 20.55 42.86 -3.14
N PHE A 18 21.21 43.86 -2.54
CA PHE A 18 20.89 45.26 -2.77
C PHE A 18 21.07 45.63 -4.25
N ALA A 19 22.17 45.21 -4.88
CA ALA A 19 22.41 45.47 -6.30
C ALA A 19 21.33 44.85 -7.21
N ARG A 20 20.72 43.73 -6.82
CA ARG A 20 19.59 43.13 -7.55
C ARG A 20 18.32 43.98 -7.45
N VAL A 21 17.99 44.50 -6.26
CA VAL A 21 16.67 45.13 -6.01
C VAL A 21 16.67 46.65 -5.98
N CYS A 22 17.83 47.31 -6.05
CA CYS A 22 17.95 48.77 -5.91
C CYS A 22 17.20 49.58 -6.98
N SER A 23 16.87 48.94 -8.12
CA SER A 23 16.12 49.56 -9.22
C SER A 23 14.60 49.49 -9.05
N CYS A 24 14.10 48.71 -8.08
CA CYS A 24 12.68 48.55 -7.80
C CYS A 24 12.09 49.84 -7.20
N LYS A 25 10.88 50.19 -7.63
CA LYS A 25 10.21 51.47 -7.27
C LYS A 25 9.24 51.30 -6.10
N THR A 26 8.82 50.07 -5.83
CA THR A 26 7.88 49.76 -4.75
C THR A 26 8.45 48.70 -3.81
N ALA A 27 8.08 48.75 -2.52
CA ALA A 27 8.50 47.71 -1.56
C ALA A 27 7.99 46.33 -1.98
N LYS A 28 6.84 46.27 -2.68
CA LYS A 28 6.30 45.04 -3.24
C LYS A 28 7.22 44.47 -4.32
N GLU A 29 7.68 45.28 -5.27
CA GLU A 29 8.63 44.83 -6.29
C GLU A 29 9.94 44.32 -5.69
N VAL A 30 10.47 45.01 -4.67
CA VAL A 30 11.66 44.55 -3.92
C VAL A 30 11.41 43.18 -3.30
N TRP A 31 10.28 43.01 -2.61
CA TRP A 31 9.90 41.75 -1.97
C TRP A 31 9.69 40.62 -3.00
N ASP A 32 8.94 40.88 -4.06
CA ASP A 32 8.63 39.89 -5.10
C ASP A 32 9.92 39.43 -5.81
N LEU A 33 10.88 40.34 -6.06
CA LEU A 33 12.17 40.00 -6.68
C LEU A 33 13.09 39.22 -5.73
N LEU A 34 13.14 39.57 -4.44
CA LEU A 34 13.86 38.79 -3.43
C LEU A 34 13.25 37.39 -3.31
N GLN A 35 11.93 37.30 -3.25
CA GLN A 35 11.21 36.04 -3.18
C GLN A 35 11.50 35.17 -4.41
N ALA A 36 11.44 35.74 -5.61
CA ALA A 36 11.76 35.02 -6.84
C ALA A 36 13.23 34.56 -6.91
N THR A 37 14.16 35.36 -6.37
CA THR A 37 15.60 35.03 -6.39
C THR A 37 15.96 33.93 -5.39
N HIS A 38 15.36 33.93 -4.20
CA HIS A 38 15.73 33.01 -3.11
C HIS A 38 14.83 31.80 -2.99
N GLU A 39 13.53 31.95 -3.24
CA GLU A 39 12.57 30.84 -3.18
C GLU A 39 12.23 30.27 -4.56
N GLY A 40 12.73 30.89 -5.63
CA GLY A 40 12.32 30.63 -7.01
C GLY A 40 11.03 31.36 -7.38
N ASP A 41 10.87 31.67 -8.67
CA ASP A 41 9.62 32.22 -9.18
C ASP A 41 8.49 31.18 -9.08
N VAL A 42 7.24 31.64 -9.23
CA VAL A 42 6.06 30.75 -9.18
C VAL A 42 6.19 29.59 -10.18
N SER A 43 6.78 29.84 -11.36
CA SER A 43 7.03 28.83 -12.39
C SER A 43 8.02 27.74 -11.93
N THR A 44 9.11 28.13 -11.28
CA THR A 44 10.11 27.21 -10.72
C THR A 44 9.49 26.35 -9.63
N LYS A 45 8.71 26.94 -8.72
CA LYS A 45 7.97 26.18 -7.68
C LYS A 45 6.99 25.19 -8.31
N GLN A 46 6.24 25.61 -9.33
CA GLN A 46 5.32 24.74 -10.06
C GLN A 46 6.06 23.56 -10.72
N THR A 47 7.24 23.82 -11.30
CA THR A 47 8.09 22.80 -11.92
C THR A 47 8.64 21.82 -10.90
N MET A 48 9.09 22.30 -9.73
CA MET A 48 9.54 21.45 -8.63
C MET A 48 8.41 20.56 -8.10
N ILE A 49 7.19 21.09 -7.97
CA ILE A 49 6.01 20.31 -7.60
C ILE A 49 5.71 19.24 -8.67
N ALA A 50 5.77 19.60 -9.96
CA ALA A 50 5.54 18.66 -11.05
C ALA A 50 6.56 17.51 -11.05
N LEU A 51 7.85 17.83 -10.89
CA LEU A 51 8.91 16.82 -10.79
C LEU A 51 8.73 15.91 -9.56
N GLY A 52 8.48 16.50 -8.39
CA GLY A 52 8.23 15.73 -7.18
C GLY A 52 6.97 14.85 -7.27
N ASN A 53 5.93 15.30 -7.98
CA ASN A 53 4.75 14.47 -8.25
C ASN A 53 5.09 13.31 -9.18
N SER A 54 5.89 13.55 -10.22
CA SER A 54 6.34 12.49 -11.11
C SER A 54 7.14 11.43 -10.35
N GLU A 55 8.05 11.84 -9.46
CA GLU A 55 8.79 10.94 -8.57
C GLU A 55 7.84 10.16 -7.63
N TYR A 56 6.86 10.84 -7.04
CA TYR A 56 5.88 10.22 -6.17
C TYR A 56 4.99 9.21 -6.92
N GLU A 57 4.46 9.56 -8.08
CA GLU A 57 3.55 8.72 -8.86
C GLU A 57 4.28 7.48 -9.40
N SER A 58 5.51 7.64 -9.89
CA SER A 58 6.35 6.53 -10.35
C SER A 58 7.02 5.73 -9.21
N PHE A 59 6.86 6.17 -7.95
CA PHE A 59 7.47 5.52 -6.80
C PHE A 59 7.08 4.04 -6.71
N LYS A 60 8.11 3.19 -6.64
CA LYS A 60 8.02 1.74 -6.43
C LYS A 60 9.20 1.29 -5.58
N LYS A 61 9.03 0.16 -4.89
CA LYS A 61 10.12 -0.53 -4.21
C LYS A 61 11.11 -1.06 -5.24
N GLU A 62 12.40 -0.88 -5.00
CA GLU A 62 13.45 -1.51 -5.80
C GLU A 62 13.72 -2.95 -5.34
N SER A 63 14.24 -3.81 -6.22
CA SER A 63 14.42 -5.25 -5.94
C SER A 63 15.45 -5.52 -4.84
N SER A 64 16.55 -4.77 -4.82
CA SER A 64 17.65 -4.88 -3.84
C SER A 64 17.44 -4.07 -2.56
N GLU A 65 16.39 -3.25 -2.52
CA GLU A 65 16.14 -2.30 -1.45
C GLU A 65 15.41 -2.95 -0.26
N THR A 66 15.73 -2.53 0.97
CA THR A 66 14.98 -2.95 2.17
C THR A 66 13.74 -2.10 2.37
N ILE A 67 12.76 -2.56 3.16
CA ILE A 67 11.58 -1.75 3.50
C ILE A 67 11.98 -0.45 4.25
N GLN A 68 13.07 -0.46 5.02
CA GLN A 68 13.57 0.73 5.71
C GLN A 68 14.13 1.77 4.74
N ASP A 69 14.88 1.32 3.74
CA ASP A 69 15.39 2.21 2.68
C ASP A 69 14.23 2.81 1.88
N MET A 70 13.22 1.97 1.55
CA MET A 70 12.01 2.42 0.85
C MET A 70 11.26 3.48 1.66
N ASN A 71 11.13 3.27 2.97
CA ASN A 71 10.53 4.24 3.88
C ASN A 71 11.27 5.59 3.85
N LYS A 72 12.61 5.55 3.87
CA LYS A 72 13.43 6.76 3.83
C LYS A 72 13.19 7.54 2.52
N ARG A 73 13.31 6.88 1.36
CA ARG A 73 13.09 7.53 0.05
C ARG A 73 11.67 8.08 -0.09
N PHE A 74 10.67 7.33 0.37
CA PHE A 74 9.27 7.78 0.32
C PHE A 74 9.07 9.06 1.14
N ASN A 75 9.59 9.10 2.37
CA ASN A 75 9.49 10.29 3.22
C ASN A 75 10.26 11.48 2.64
N GLU A 76 11.41 11.25 2.00
CA GLU A 76 12.14 12.34 1.33
C GLU A 76 11.28 13.01 0.25
N ILE A 77 10.59 12.23 -0.59
CA ILE A 77 9.68 12.74 -1.62
C ILE A 77 8.50 13.49 -0.99
N VAL A 78 7.82 12.88 -0.02
CA VAL A 78 6.66 13.49 0.66
C VAL A 78 7.05 14.78 1.38
N ASN A 79 8.21 14.81 2.04
CA ASN A 79 8.71 16.01 2.73
C ASN A 79 9.10 17.12 1.75
N LYS A 80 9.72 16.79 0.61
CA LYS A 80 10.00 17.76 -0.46
C LYS A 80 8.70 18.41 -0.95
N LEU A 81 7.67 17.60 -1.23
CA LEU A 81 6.36 18.09 -1.67
C LEU A 81 5.65 18.91 -0.60
N SER A 82 5.73 18.50 0.66
CA SER A 82 5.15 19.23 1.79
C SER A 82 5.77 20.62 1.97
N LYS A 83 7.09 20.77 1.77
CA LYS A 83 7.77 22.08 1.81
C LYS A 83 7.30 23.02 0.70
N LEU A 84 6.82 22.47 -0.41
CA LEU A 84 6.26 23.21 -1.54
C LEU A 84 4.74 23.43 -1.40
N GLY A 85 4.15 23.09 -0.25
CA GLY A 85 2.74 23.29 0.04
C GLY A 85 1.81 22.17 -0.43
N LYS A 86 2.34 21.08 -1.01
CA LYS A 86 1.54 19.92 -1.42
C LYS A 86 1.52 18.88 -0.30
N THR A 87 0.34 18.65 0.26
CA THR A 87 0.13 17.69 1.35
C THR A 87 -0.75 16.52 0.91
N TYR A 88 -0.60 15.38 1.57
CA TYR A 88 -1.35 14.17 1.30
C TYR A 88 -2.02 13.69 2.58
N THR A 89 -3.21 13.10 2.45
CA THR A 89 -3.88 12.47 3.59
C THR A 89 -3.18 11.17 3.98
N THR A 90 -3.27 10.80 5.26
CA THR A 90 -2.68 9.57 5.78
C THR A 90 -3.18 8.33 5.04
N SER A 91 -4.48 8.24 4.77
CA SER A 91 -5.08 7.15 3.97
C SER A 91 -4.46 7.06 2.58
N TRP A 92 -4.30 8.19 1.88
CA TRP A 92 -3.70 8.22 0.55
C TRP A 92 -2.23 7.79 0.57
N LEU A 93 -1.45 8.26 1.53
CA LEU A 93 -0.06 7.84 1.71
C LEU A 93 0.02 6.33 1.96
N ASN A 94 -0.84 5.79 2.83
CA ASN A 94 -0.86 4.37 3.16
C ASN A 94 -1.20 3.52 1.94
N ALA A 95 -2.24 3.89 1.19
CA ALA A 95 -2.60 3.22 -0.06
C ALA A 95 -1.43 3.27 -1.06
N LYS A 96 -0.79 4.43 -1.22
CA LYS A 96 0.36 4.58 -2.10
C LYS A 96 1.52 3.66 -1.70
N ILE A 97 1.85 3.59 -0.41
CA ILE A 97 2.91 2.69 0.09
C ILE A 97 2.60 1.24 -0.29
N LEU A 98 1.37 0.79 -0.06
CA LEU A 98 0.96 -0.59 -0.36
C LEU A 98 1.02 -0.90 -1.86
N PHE A 99 0.53 0.01 -2.72
CA PHE A 99 0.56 -0.17 -4.18
C PHE A 99 1.93 0.05 -4.82
N SER A 100 2.91 0.56 -4.07
CA SER A 100 4.30 0.72 -4.52
C SER A 100 5.14 -0.54 -4.30
N LEU A 101 4.59 -1.55 -3.60
CA LEU A 101 5.24 -2.83 -3.37
C LEU A 101 5.13 -3.75 -4.60
N PRO A 102 6.11 -4.64 -4.82
CA PRO A 102 6.10 -5.56 -5.95
C PRO A 102 5.21 -6.78 -5.66
N LYS A 103 4.97 -7.61 -6.69
CA LYS A 103 3.96 -8.69 -6.68
C LYS A 103 4.13 -9.70 -5.54
N GLU A 104 5.36 -9.87 -5.05
CA GLU A 104 5.68 -10.79 -3.95
C GLU A 104 5.04 -10.37 -2.62
N TRP A 105 4.56 -9.12 -2.52
CA TRP A 105 3.94 -8.55 -1.32
C TRP A 105 2.41 -8.55 -1.37
N HIS A 106 1.79 -9.14 -2.40
CA HIS A 106 0.32 -9.17 -2.55
C HIS A 106 -0.41 -9.67 -1.31
N SER A 107 0.14 -10.67 -0.61
CA SER A 107 -0.46 -11.18 0.65
C SER A 107 -0.56 -10.09 1.73
N SER A 108 0.50 -9.29 1.89
CA SER A 108 0.53 -8.16 2.83
C SER A 108 -0.39 -7.03 2.40
N ILE A 109 -0.45 -6.74 1.09
CA ILE A 109 -1.36 -5.72 0.54
C ILE A 109 -2.81 -6.09 0.85
N VAL A 110 -3.23 -7.33 0.55
CA VAL A 110 -4.61 -7.79 0.79
C VAL A 110 -4.99 -7.74 2.27
N ASP A 111 -4.06 -8.02 3.19
CA ASP A 111 -4.33 -7.98 4.64
C ASP A 111 -4.38 -6.56 5.22
N LEU A 112 -3.58 -5.63 4.67
CA LEU A 112 -3.43 -4.27 5.19
C LEU A 112 -4.38 -3.28 4.53
N LEU A 113 -4.69 -3.43 3.24
CA LEU A 113 -5.50 -2.48 2.47
C LEU A 113 -6.87 -2.19 3.11
N PRO A 114 -7.65 -3.18 3.60
CA PRO A 114 -8.95 -2.90 4.24
C PRO A 114 -8.85 -2.10 5.56
N LYS A 115 -7.65 -2.02 6.15
CA LYS A 115 -7.39 -1.38 7.45
C LYS A 115 -6.61 -0.09 7.29
N CYS A 116 -6.08 0.20 6.10
CA CYS A 116 -5.09 1.25 5.92
C CYS A 116 -5.65 2.67 6.08
N ASP A 117 -6.95 2.88 5.84
CA ASP A 117 -7.58 4.20 5.95
C ASP A 117 -7.58 4.76 7.38
N LYS A 118 -7.69 3.87 8.37
CA LYS A 118 -7.74 4.23 9.79
C LYS A 118 -6.40 4.01 10.50
N ALA A 119 -5.45 3.38 9.81
CA ALA A 119 -4.15 3.06 10.37
C ALA A 119 -3.21 4.26 10.29
N GLU A 120 -2.38 4.43 11.32
CA GLU A 120 -1.24 5.34 11.23
C GLU A 120 -0.21 4.81 10.22
N THR A 121 0.42 5.69 9.47
CA THR A 121 1.45 5.31 8.49
C THR A 121 2.62 4.56 9.14
N ALA A 122 2.97 4.89 10.38
CA ALA A 122 3.96 4.16 11.16
C ALA A 122 3.59 2.67 11.32
N HIS A 123 2.31 2.36 11.59
CA HIS A 123 1.84 0.98 11.71
C HIS A 123 1.97 0.20 10.39
N ILE A 124 1.71 0.85 9.24
CA ILE A 124 1.92 0.24 7.92
C ILE A 124 3.40 -0.13 7.73
N TRP A 125 4.31 0.80 7.99
CA TRP A 125 5.75 0.54 7.91
C TRP A 125 6.19 -0.57 8.86
N SER A 126 5.78 -0.52 10.13
CA SER A 126 6.10 -1.57 11.11
C SER A 126 5.61 -2.95 10.67
N SER A 127 4.41 -3.03 10.10
CA SER A 127 3.84 -4.29 9.59
C SER A 127 4.66 -4.84 8.41
N LEU A 128 5.05 -3.97 7.47
CA LEU A 128 5.87 -4.35 6.32
C LEU A 128 7.28 -4.78 6.74
N CYS A 129 7.91 -4.08 7.67
CA CYS A 129 9.21 -4.48 8.22
C CYS A 129 9.15 -5.82 8.96
N SER A 130 8.07 -6.05 9.72
CA SER A 130 7.85 -7.34 10.39
C SER A 130 7.74 -8.47 9.36
N HIS A 131 7.00 -8.24 8.27
CA HIS A 131 6.88 -9.20 7.19
C HIS A 131 8.22 -9.48 6.50
N GLU A 132 9.04 -8.44 6.23
CA GLU A 132 10.38 -8.60 5.67
C GLU A 132 11.28 -9.50 6.54
N LEU A 133 11.28 -9.27 7.85
CA LEU A 133 12.08 -10.06 8.80
C LEU A 133 11.67 -11.52 8.81
N LEU A 134 10.36 -11.79 8.73
CA LEU A 134 9.83 -13.15 8.67
C LEU A 134 10.20 -13.86 7.36
N LEU A 135 10.12 -13.18 6.23
CA LEU A 135 10.56 -13.72 4.94
C LEU A 135 12.05 -14.07 4.95
N ARG A 136 12.88 -13.21 5.55
CA ARG A 136 14.32 -13.47 5.71
C ARG A 136 14.56 -14.75 6.53
N LYS A 137 13.86 -14.90 7.65
CA LYS A 137 13.96 -16.08 8.50
C LYS A 137 13.53 -17.37 7.80
N ILE A 138 12.43 -17.34 7.06
CA ILE A 138 11.96 -18.50 6.28
C ILE A 138 13.02 -18.92 5.26
N LYS A 139 13.61 -17.96 4.55
CA LYS A 139 14.69 -18.23 3.57
C LYS A 139 15.93 -18.84 4.22
N GLU A 140 16.31 -18.37 5.41
CA GLU A 140 17.44 -18.94 6.18
C GLU A 140 17.16 -20.38 6.65
N GLU A 141 15.93 -20.68 7.07
CA GLU A 141 15.51 -22.03 7.47
C GLU A 141 15.49 -22.98 6.26
N GLU A 142 14.98 -22.54 5.11
CA GLU A 142 14.99 -23.30 3.85
C GLU A 142 16.40 -23.67 3.39
N MET A 143 17.35 -22.73 3.50
CA MET A 143 18.77 -22.98 3.19
C MET A 143 19.43 -23.97 4.16
N ARG A 144 18.95 -24.03 5.41
CA ARG A 144 19.47 -24.98 6.42
C ARG A 144 18.91 -26.39 6.23
N GLU A 145 17.65 -26.50 5.79
CA GLU A 145 16.99 -27.79 5.56
C GLU A 145 17.37 -28.41 4.20
N ASN A 146 17.74 -27.61 3.19
CA ASN A 146 18.08 -28.08 1.84
C ASN A 146 19.44 -27.58 1.30
N PRO A 147 20.59 -28.03 1.84
CA PRO A 147 21.92 -27.58 1.41
C PRO A 147 22.38 -28.08 0.01
N LYS A 148 21.55 -28.80 -0.75
CA LYS A 148 21.98 -29.57 -1.95
C LYS A 148 21.76 -28.90 -3.31
N LEU A 149 21.23 -27.68 -3.40
CA LEU A 149 20.96 -27.02 -4.70
C LEU A 149 21.87 -25.83 -5.03
N THR A 150 22.87 -25.52 -4.21
CA THR A 150 23.76 -24.35 -4.43
C THR A 150 25.10 -24.69 -5.09
N ASN A 151 25.38 -25.95 -5.41
CA ASN A 151 26.69 -26.36 -5.94
C ASN A 151 26.76 -26.50 -7.47
N THR A 152 25.66 -26.31 -8.21
CA THR A 152 25.66 -26.43 -9.68
C THR A 152 25.99 -25.12 -10.42
N PHE A 153 26.13 -23.99 -9.74
CA PHE A 153 26.46 -22.70 -10.39
C PHE A 153 27.92 -22.24 -10.20
N LYS A 154 28.81 -23.13 -9.72
CA LYS A 154 30.23 -22.83 -9.50
C LYS A 154 31.14 -23.85 -10.16
N ALA A 155 30.87 -24.14 -11.43
CA ALA A 155 31.78 -24.86 -12.31
C ALA A 155 31.75 -24.23 -13.70
N SER A 156 32.22 -22.98 -13.80
CA SER A 156 32.61 -22.35 -15.07
C SER A 156 33.42 -21.09 -14.78
N LYS A 157 34.68 -21.28 -14.36
CA LYS A 157 35.81 -20.40 -14.70
C LYS A 157 37.11 -21.03 -14.21
N ASP A 158 37.70 -21.88 -15.03
CA ASP A 158 39.15 -21.91 -15.12
C ASP A 158 39.56 -22.34 -16.53
N SER A 159 40.36 -21.49 -17.17
CA SER A 159 41.04 -21.77 -18.43
C SER A 159 42.48 -21.33 -18.29
N SER A 160 43.38 -22.30 -18.39
CA SER A 160 44.85 -22.26 -18.59
C SER A 160 45.46 -23.30 -17.63
N SER A 161 46.17 -24.36 -18.02
CA SER A 161 46.93 -24.66 -19.24
C SER A 161 47.30 -26.17 -19.22
N GLU A 162 47.27 -26.80 -20.41
CA GLU A 162 48.07 -27.96 -20.89
C GLU A 162 47.97 -29.30 -20.08
N GLU A 163 48.04 -30.53 -20.59
CA GLU A 163 48.44 -31.16 -21.87
C GLU A 163 47.86 -32.60 -21.98
N SER A 164 47.66 -33.08 -23.23
CA SER A 164 47.63 -34.47 -23.77
C SER A 164 46.79 -35.56 -23.05
N SER A 165 45.85 -36.27 -23.68
CA SER A 165 46.07 -37.24 -24.77
C SER A 165 44.74 -37.97 -25.14
N GLU A 166 44.44 -38.06 -26.45
CA GLU A 166 43.77 -39.14 -27.24
C GLU A 166 42.54 -39.92 -26.72
N SER A 167 41.39 -39.80 -27.41
CA SER A 167 40.88 -40.79 -28.41
C SER A 167 39.40 -40.50 -28.81
N SER A 168 38.98 -41.14 -29.91
CA SER A 168 37.99 -40.76 -30.93
C SER A 168 36.50 -41.10 -30.66
N ASP A 169 35.65 -40.56 -31.57
CA ASP A 169 34.31 -41.04 -32.03
C ASP A 169 33.09 -40.82 -31.10
N ASP A 170 31.85 -40.52 -31.54
CA ASP A 170 31.18 -40.40 -32.85
C ASP A 170 29.80 -39.70 -32.63
N SER A 171 29.31 -38.96 -33.64
CA SER A 171 27.90 -38.64 -34.04
C SER A 171 26.85 -38.09 -33.03
N SER A 172 26.28 -36.89 -33.28
CA SER A 172 24.96 -36.63 -33.94
C SER A 172 23.75 -36.90 -32.99
N ASP A 173 22.63 -36.18 -32.92
CA ASP A 173 21.89 -35.21 -33.74
C ASP A 173 20.70 -34.72 -32.87
N SER A 174 20.00 -33.70 -33.36
CA SER A 174 18.58 -33.40 -33.15
C SER A 174 18.18 -32.33 -32.13
N SER A 175 17.99 -31.14 -32.71
CA SER A 175 16.99 -30.13 -32.36
C SER A 175 15.64 -30.76 -32.00
N SER A 176 14.99 -30.28 -30.94
CA SER A 176 13.53 -30.12 -30.93
C SER A 176 13.14 -28.99 -29.99
N THR A 177 12.45 -28.04 -30.58
CA THR A 177 11.80 -26.87 -30.02
C THR A 177 10.48 -27.35 -29.44
N GLU A 178 10.22 -27.12 -28.14
CA GLU A 178 8.90 -27.34 -27.56
C GLU A 178 8.64 -26.18 -26.58
N GLU A 179 7.78 -25.27 -27.01
CA GLU A 179 7.13 -24.24 -26.18
C GLU A 179 5.97 -24.91 -25.43
N SER A 180 5.97 -24.98 -24.09
CA SER A 180 4.73 -25.08 -23.29
C SER A 180 4.97 -25.11 -21.76
N ASP A 181 3.98 -24.55 -21.02
CA ASP A 181 3.57 -24.87 -19.63
C ASP A 181 4.08 -24.11 -18.40
N ASP A 182 4.88 -23.04 -18.50
CA ASP A 182 5.40 -22.38 -17.28
C ASP A 182 4.39 -21.47 -16.50
N GLU A 183 3.35 -20.94 -17.15
CA GLU A 183 2.47 -19.91 -16.54
C GLU A 183 1.44 -20.47 -15.53
N GLU A 184 0.89 -21.66 -15.77
CA GLU A 184 -0.09 -22.28 -14.84
C GLU A 184 0.58 -22.80 -13.54
N ASP A 185 1.84 -23.22 -13.64
CA ASP A 185 2.63 -23.72 -12.52
C ASP A 185 3.04 -22.58 -11.57
N GLU A 186 3.32 -21.38 -12.10
CA GLU A 186 3.54 -20.18 -11.29
C GLU A 186 2.28 -19.80 -10.49
N GLU A 187 1.09 -19.80 -11.11
CA GLU A 187 -0.16 -19.43 -10.45
C GLU A 187 -0.53 -20.42 -9.34
N LYS A 188 -0.30 -21.72 -9.58
CA LYS A 188 -0.50 -22.80 -8.60
C LYS A 188 0.50 -22.70 -7.45
N ALA A 189 1.76 -22.35 -7.74
CA ALA A 189 2.78 -22.10 -6.72
C ALA A 189 2.42 -20.89 -5.85
N ILE A 190 1.88 -19.82 -6.44
CA ILE A 190 1.42 -18.62 -5.72
C ILE A 190 0.24 -18.98 -4.80
N ARG A 191 -0.77 -19.72 -5.31
CA ARG A 191 -1.91 -20.18 -4.50
C ARG A 191 -1.46 -21.05 -3.33
N LYS A 192 -0.54 -21.99 -3.56
CA LYS A 192 0.00 -22.86 -2.51
C LYS A 192 0.71 -22.05 -1.41
N LYS A 193 1.63 -21.16 -1.79
CA LYS A 193 2.33 -20.25 -0.86
C LYS A 193 1.37 -19.39 -0.05
N TYR A 194 0.30 -18.88 -0.67
CA TYR A 194 -0.74 -18.11 0.02
C TYR A 194 -1.50 -18.94 1.05
N THR A 195 -1.89 -20.18 0.72
CA THR A 195 -2.57 -21.06 1.67
C THR A 195 -1.69 -21.44 2.86
N ASP A 196 -0.39 -21.64 2.63
CA ASP A 196 0.56 -22.00 3.68
C ASP A 196 0.84 -20.81 4.61
N PHE A 197 0.92 -19.60 4.06
CA PHE A 197 0.96 -18.36 4.84
C PHE A 197 -0.26 -18.20 5.76
N LEU A 198 -1.48 -18.45 5.26
CA LEU A 198 -2.70 -18.36 6.08
C LEU A 198 -2.74 -19.43 7.18
N LYS A 199 -2.27 -20.65 6.90
CA LYS A 199 -2.15 -21.72 7.91
C LYS A 199 -1.16 -21.33 8.99
N TRP A 200 -0.03 -20.76 8.62
CA TRP A 200 0.99 -20.30 9.56
C TRP A 200 0.50 -19.10 10.41
N LYS A 201 -0.17 -18.12 9.81
CA LYS A 201 -0.82 -17.01 10.54
C LYS A 201 -1.81 -17.51 11.60
N LYS A 202 -2.61 -18.53 11.26
CA LYS A 202 -3.50 -19.21 12.23
C LYS A 202 -2.74 -19.97 13.33
N TYR A 203 -1.57 -20.52 13.02
CA TYR A 203 -0.72 -21.21 14.00
C TYR A 203 -0.07 -20.24 15.00
N VAL A 204 0.47 -19.12 14.52
CA VAL A 204 1.06 -18.07 15.37
C VAL A 204 0.02 -17.49 16.33
N LYS A 205 -1.17 -17.15 15.82
CA LYS A 205 -2.28 -16.61 16.62
C LYS A 205 -2.76 -17.59 17.71
N ARG A 206 -2.73 -18.91 17.43
CA ARG A 206 -3.00 -19.94 18.44
C ARG A 206 -1.93 -19.95 19.53
N LYS A 207 -0.65 -19.88 19.17
CA LYS A 207 0.44 -19.88 20.17
C LYS A 207 0.45 -18.67 21.10
N GLU A 208 -0.06 -17.52 20.66
CA GLU A 208 -0.28 -16.36 21.54
C GLU A 208 -1.38 -16.63 22.59
N THR A 209 -2.45 -17.33 22.22
CA THR A 209 -3.57 -17.66 23.14
C THR A 209 -3.26 -18.74 24.18
N TYR A 210 -2.17 -19.50 24.02
CA TYR A 210 -1.77 -20.57 24.96
C TYR A 210 -0.85 -20.12 26.11
N LYS A 211 -0.52 -18.83 26.24
CA LYS A 211 0.09 -18.27 27.46
C LYS A 211 -0.98 -17.72 28.41
N LYS A 212 -1.67 -18.59 29.17
CA LYS A 212 -2.57 -18.16 30.27
C LYS A 212 -1.76 -17.62 31.47
N PRO A 213 -2.20 -16.53 32.14
CA PRO A 213 -1.63 -16.11 33.43
C PRO A 213 -2.10 -17.05 34.57
N LYS A 214 -1.27 -17.17 35.62
CA LYS A 214 -1.56 -18.00 36.81
C LYS A 214 -2.79 -17.47 37.57
N LYS A 215 -3.61 -18.41 38.06
CA LYS A 215 -4.91 -18.21 38.73
C LYS A 215 -4.80 -17.65 40.15
N GLU A 216 -5.68 -16.72 40.51
CA GLU A 216 -6.22 -16.55 41.87
C GLU A 216 -7.73 -16.90 41.88
N ARG A 217 -8.20 -17.53 42.97
CA ARG A 217 -9.59 -17.96 43.24
C ARG A 217 -10.15 -17.02 44.34
N HIS A 218 -11.41 -16.57 44.40
CA HIS A 218 -12.66 -17.32 44.63
C HIS A 218 -13.95 -16.46 44.38
N MET A 219 -15.08 -17.15 44.22
CA MET A 219 -16.51 -16.84 43.89
C MET A 219 -17.34 -16.09 44.99
N PRO A 220 -18.69 -15.78 44.90
CA PRO A 220 -19.76 -16.15 43.91
C PRO A 220 -20.87 -15.11 43.51
N SER A 221 -21.57 -15.47 42.41
CA SER A 221 -23.03 -15.42 42.04
C SER A 221 -23.89 -14.14 42.08
N CYS A 222 -24.59 -13.86 40.97
CA CYS A 222 -26.07 -13.87 40.91
C CYS A 222 -26.60 -13.88 39.46
N GLU A 223 -27.71 -14.60 39.31
CA GLU A 223 -28.57 -14.77 38.14
C GLU A 223 -29.35 -13.48 37.82
N PHE A 224 -29.62 -13.20 36.55
CA PHE A 224 -30.93 -12.67 36.13
C PHE A 224 -31.16 -12.89 34.63
N GLU A 225 -32.44 -13.09 34.32
CA GLU A 225 -33.04 -13.64 33.12
C GLU A 225 -33.14 -12.69 31.91
N GLU A 226 -33.25 -13.36 30.76
CA GLU A 226 -34.11 -13.11 29.59
C GLU A 226 -34.13 -11.78 28.79
N SER A 227 -34.17 -12.02 27.46
CA SER A 227 -34.90 -11.29 26.41
C SER A 227 -34.30 -10.00 25.83
N GLU A 228 -34.01 -9.99 24.52
CA GLU A 228 -34.94 -9.46 23.51
C GLU A 228 -34.45 -9.64 22.07
N ILE A 229 -35.42 -9.65 21.17
CA ILE A 229 -35.44 -10.01 19.76
C ILE A 229 -35.16 -8.79 18.86
N GLY A 230 -34.41 -8.99 17.77
CA GLY A 230 -34.78 -8.50 16.43
C GLY A 230 -34.50 -7.05 15.98
N SER A 231 -34.19 -6.97 14.68
CA SER A 231 -34.35 -5.82 13.77
C SER A 231 -33.28 -4.71 13.73
N GLN A 232 -32.28 -4.90 12.85
CA GLN A 232 -31.43 -3.81 12.35
C GLN A 232 -32.17 -3.05 11.22
N GLU A 233 -33.12 -2.19 11.59
CA GLU A 233 -33.69 -1.20 10.66
C GLU A 233 -33.63 0.30 11.08
N PRO A 234 -32.82 0.77 12.06
CA PRO A 234 -32.79 2.21 12.38
C PRO A 234 -31.68 3.03 11.68
N LYS A 235 -30.69 2.40 11.01
CA LYS A 235 -29.47 3.12 10.54
C LYS A 235 -29.65 3.86 9.20
N ILE A 236 -30.43 3.32 8.27
CA ILE A 236 -30.63 3.93 6.93
C ILE A 236 -31.57 5.14 7.02
N ALA A 237 -32.62 5.07 7.85
CA ALA A 237 -33.54 6.18 8.07
C ALA A 237 -32.86 7.39 8.74
N GLN A 238 -31.81 7.18 9.54
CA GLN A 238 -31.01 8.26 10.14
C GLN A 238 -30.10 8.94 9.10
N LEU A 239 -29.46 8.17 8.20
CA LEU A 239 -28.64 8.70 7.11
C LEU A 239 -29.47 9.53 6.11
N LEU A 240 -30.69 9.10 5.77
CA LEU A 240 -31.59 9.84 4.88
C LEU A 240 -32.07 11.18 5.47
N LYS A 241 -32.25 11.27 6.80
CA LYS A 241 -32.60 12.54 7.48
C LYS A 241 -31.47 13.57 7.48
N ILE A 242 -30.22 13.12 7.49
CA ILE A 242 -29.03 13.99 7.45
C ILE A 242 -28.85 14.55 6.05
N MET A 243 -28.96 13.72 5.00
CA MET A 243 -28.77 14.16 3.61
C MET A 243 -29.87 15.10 3.11
N LYS A 244 -31.11 14.99 3.63
CA LYS A 244 -32.21 15.93 3.32
C LYS A 244 -31.99 17.34 3.91
N LYS A 245 -31.14 17.47 4.93
CA LYS A 245 -30.78 18.75 5.56
C LYS A 245 -29.66 19.50 4.82
N GLU A 246 -28.85 18.80 4.02
CA GLU A 246 -27.67 19.37 3.33
C GLU A 246 -27.95 19.83 1.89
N GLY A 247 -29.20 19.78 1.42
CA GLY A 247 -29.61 20.42 0.15
C GLY A 247 -29.14 19.72 -1.14
N ASP A 248 -28.51 18.54 -1.04
CA ASP A 248 -27.96 17.81 -2.19
C ASP A 248 -29.02 16.88 -2.81
N SER A 249 -30.05 17.47 -3.42
CA SER A 249 -31.28 16.77 -3.88
C SER A 249 -31.04 15.68 -4.93
N ALA A 250 -29.93 15.75 -5.68
CA ALA A 250 -29.61 14.80 -6.74
C ALA A 250 -29.16 13.43 -6.20
N LYS A 251 -28.32 13.40 -5.15
CA LYS A 251 -27.85 12.14 -4.53
C LYS A 251 -28.93 11.44 -3.71
N TYR A 252 -29.89 12.20 -3.16
CA TYR A 252 -31.01 11.65 -2.41
C TYR A 252 -31.94 10.82 -3.31
N LEU A 253 -32.25 11.32 -4.50
CA LEU A 253 -33.13 10.63 -5.45
C LEU A 253 -32.48 9.35 -5.99
N GLU A 254 -31.16 9.36 -6.24
CA GLU A 254 -30.41 8.20 -6.73
C GLU A 254 -30.37 7.07 -5.69
N ILE A 255 -30.18 7.40 -4.41
CA ILE A 255 -30.20 6.45 -3.29
C ILE A 255 -31.62 5.93 -2.99
N GLU A 256 -32.64 6.78 -3.11
CA GLU A 256 -34.05 6.39 -2.92
C GLU A 256 -34.56 5.51 -4.07
N GLU A 257 -34.08 5.72 -5.29
CA GLU A 257 -34.38 4.88 -6.45
C GLU A 257 -33.66 3.52 -6.36
N GLU A 258 -32.40 3.49 -5.93
CA GLU A 258 -31.67 2.25 -5.64
C GLU A 258 -32.34 1.41 -4.55
N ASN A 259 -32.83 2.05 -3.49
CA ASN A 259 -33.53 1.35 -2.41
C ASN A 259 -34.90 0.83 -2.86
N ARG A 260 -35.65 1.57 -3.67
CA ARG A 260 -36.89 1.07 -4.30
C ARG A 260 -36.62 -0.10 -5.25
N LEU A 261 -35.49 -0.10 -5.96
CA LEU A 261 -35.08 -1.23 -6.81
C LEU A 261 -34.73 -2.47 -5.96
N LYS A 262 -34.05 -2.27 -4.83
CA LYS A 262 -33.69 -3.34 -3.89
C LYS A 262 -34.92 -3.96 -3.23
N GLU A 263 -35.91 -3.17 -2.82
CA GLU A 263 -37.19 -3.67 -2.29
C GLU A 263 -38.03 -4.41 -3.35
N ARG A 264 -38.05 -3.90 -4.59
CA ARG A 264 -38.76 -4.55 -5.70
C ARG A 264 -38.09 -5.87 -6.12
N ASN A 265 -36.79 -6.02 -5.89
CA ASN A 265 -36.03 -7.24 -6.16
C ASN A 265 -36.06 -8.24 -4.99
N SER A 266 -36.14 -7.78 -3.74
CA SER A 266 -36.34 -8.68 -2.58
C SER A 266 -37.74 -9.30 -2.58
N ALA A 267 -38.76 -8.59 -3.08
CA ALA A 267 -40.12 -9.10 -3.25
C ALA A 267 -40.28 -10.14 -4.36
N LYS A 268 -39.27 -10.38 -5.22
CA LYS A 268 -39.34 -11.34 -6.35
C LYS A 268 -38.65 -12.68 -6.09
N VAL A 269 -37.99 -12.86 -4.94
CA VAL A 269 -37.24 -14.09 -4.62
C VAL A 269 -38.01 -15.03 -3.68
N GLY A 270 -39.18 -14.63 -3.19
CA GLY A 270 -40.06 -15.48 -2.39
C GLY A 270 -41.37 -15.77 -3.09
N ASP A 271 -41.37 -16.66 -4.10
CA ASP A 271 -42.49 -17.57 -4.39
C ASP A 271 -42.10 -18.54 -5.52
N SER A 272 -41.70 -19.75 -5.14
CA SER A 272 -41.81 -20.94 -5.99
C SER A 272 -42.09 -22.14 -5.09
N PRO A 273 -43.35 -22.62 -5.00
CA PRO A 273 -43.71 -23.81 -4.24
C PRO A 273 -43.53 -25.05 -5.13
N TYR A 274 -42.60 -25.93 -4.75
CA TYR A 274 -42.62 -27.33 -5.17
C TYR A 274 -43.31 -28.15 -4.09
N ASP A 275 -44.60 -28.44 -4.29
CA ASP A 275 -45.21 -29.68 -3.78
C ASP A 275 -46.45 -30.01 -4.62
N GLN A 276 -46.37 -31.05 -5.44
CA GLN A 276 -47.44 -32.04 -5.60
C GLN A 276 -46.90 -33.25 -6.36
N SER A 277 -46.82 -34.34 -5.60
CA SER A 277 -46.58 -35.71 -6.04
C SER A 277 -47.72 -36.19 -6.94
N GLU A 278 -47.33 -36.90 -8.00
CA GLU A 278 -48.21 -37.61 -8.92
C GLU A 278 -48.99 -38.71 -8.19
N GLY A 279 -50.31 -38.73 -8.41
CA GLY A 279 -51.15 -39.89 -8.20
C GLY A 279 -51.55 -40.49 -9.54
N GLU A 280 -50.97 -41.63 -9.89
CA GLU A 280 -51.54 -42.58 -10.85
C GLU A 280 -51.35 -44.02 -10.33
N LYS A 281 -52.42 -44.57 -9.73
CA LYS A 281 -53.02 -45.88 -10.05
C LYS A 281 -54.26 -46.11 -9.21
#